data_AF-A0A7X7DMC8-F1
#
_entry.id   AF-A0A7X7DMC8-F1
#
_cell.length_a   1.000
_cell.length_b   1.000
_cell.length_c   1.000
_cell.angle_alpha   90.00
_cell.angle_beta   90.00
_cell.angle_gamma   90.00
#
_symmetry.space_group_name_H-M   'P 1'
#
loop_
_entity.id
_entity.type
_entity.pdbx_description
1 polymer ?
#
loop_
_entity_poly.entity_id
_entity_poly.type
_entity_poly.pdbx_seq_one_letter_code
_entity_poly.pdbx_strand_id
1 'polypeptide(L)'
;MIREGGELTPESSMDWSECFRNYLIYLRDDQKLAANSVNQHAASIAYFFEEVLEVQPGEDILIRMKTDKALPRVHSKERIVLIISTPSNIKHRIILMLTYGCGLRLGEVQALKPEHVDIERRVLWIRKGKGKKRPDGYA
;
A
#
# COMPACT_ATOMS: atom_id res chain seq x y z
N MET A 1 -19.88 -9.77 -35.03
CA MET A 1 -18.69 -10.08 -35.84
C MET A 1 -17.47 -9.82 -34.99
N ILE A 2 -16.71 -10.87 -34.72
CA ILE A 2 -15.44 -10.83 -34.02
C ILE A 2 -14.50 -10.03 -34.93
N ARG A 3 -14.12 -8.81 -34.51
CA ARG A 3 -13.06 -8.06 -35.20
C ARG A 3 -11.73 -8.62 -34.72
N GLU A 4 -11.03 -9.24 -35.67
CA GLU A 4 -9.71 -9.83 -35.55
C GLU A 4 -8.69 -8.85 -34.96
N GLY A 5 -7.65 -9.42 -34.34
CA GLY A 5 -6.60 -8.72 -33.61
C GLY A 5 -6.03 -7.53 -34.39
N GLY A 6 -6.34 -6.33 -33.91
CA GLY A 6 -5.66 -5.11 -34.31
C GLY A 6 -4.32 -5.04 -33.58
N GLU A 7 -3.24 -5.06 -34.35
CA GLU A 7 -1.95 -4.59 -33.86
C GLU A 7 -2.14 -3.18 -33.28
N LEU A 8 -1.65 -2.97 -32.06
CA LEU A 8 -1.66 -1.66 -31.39
C LEU A 8 -0.70 -0.74 -32.16
N THR A 9 -1.21 -0.02 -33.15
CA THR A 9 -0.39 0.93 -33.93
C THR A 9 -0.20 2.24 -33.16
N PRO A 10 0.93 2.94 -33.35
CA PRO A 10 1.22 4.22 -32.67
C PRO A 10 0.17 5.32 -32.90
N GLU A 11 -0.56 5.30 -34.01
CA GLU A 11 -1.66 6.25 -34.27
C GLU A 11 -2.87 6.04 -33.34
N SER A 12 -3.04 4.82 -32.79
CA SER A 12 -4.04 4.52 -31.76
C SER A 12 -3.67 5.11 -30.39
N SER A 13 -2.39 5.42 -30.12
CA SER A 13 -1.92 5.87 -28.81
C SER A 13 -2.48 7.22 -28.37
N MET A 14 -2.87 8.07 -29.34
CA MET A 14 -3.50 9.37 -29.11
C MET A 14 -4.90 9.21 -28.47
N ASP A 15 -5.66 8.18 -28.87
CA ASP A 15 -7.04 7.91 -28.41
C ASP A 15 -7.07 7.31 -27.00
N TRP A 16 -6.14 6.40 -26.69
CA TRP A 16 -6.06 5.79 -25.36
C TRP A 16 -5.74 6.81 -24.26
N SER A 17 -4.84 7.76 -24.54
CA SER A 17 -4.47 8.80 -23.58
C SER A 17 -5.67 9.67 -23.19
N GLU A 18 -6.52 10.00 -24.16
CA GLU A 18 -7.75 10.75 -23.94
C GLU A 18 -8.79 9.92 -23.18
N CYS A 19 -8.95 8.64 -23.54
CA CYS A 19 -9.80 7.70 -22.84
C CYS A 19 -9.40 7.52 -21.37
N PHE A 20 -8.11 7.36 -21.06
CA PHE A 20 -7.61 7.26 -19.68
C PHE A 20 -7.80 8.57 -18.91
N ARG A 21 -7.62 9.72 -19.56
CA ARG A 21 -7.92 11.02 -18.93
C ARG A 21 -9.39 11.11 -18.55
N ASN A 22 -10.29 10.81 -19.48
CA ASN A 22 -11.73 10.86 -19.25
C ASN A 22 -12.15 9.86 -18.16
N TYR A 23 -11.50 8.69 -18.09
CA TYR A 23 -11.67 7.74 -17.00
C TYR A 23 -11.23 8.30 -15.64
N LEU A 24 -10.06 8.95 -15.56
CA LEU A 24 -9.60 9.57 -14.30
C LEU A 24 -10.51 10.72 -13.86
N ILE A 25 -11.05 11.49 -14.81
CA ILE A 25 -12.05 12.54 -14.54
C ILE A 25 -13.35 11.92 -14.01
N TYR A 26 -13.85 10.86 -14.66
CA TYR A 26 -15.02 10.10 -14.21
C TYR A 26 -14.83 9.55 -12.79
N LEU A 27 -13.65 9.01 -12.46
CA LEU A 27 -13.35 8.54 -11.11
C LEU A 27 -13.39 9.66 -10.05
N ARG A 28 -13.04 10.88 -10.45
CA ARG A 28 -13.04 12.06 -9.58
C ARG A 28 -14.44 12.65 -9.42
N ASP A 29 -15.15 12.88 -10.52
CA ASP A 29 -16.37 13.69 -10.54
C ASP A 29 -17.63 12.85 -10.28
N ASP A 30 -17.77 11.71 -10.96
CA ASP A 30 -18.93 10.83 -10.85
C ASP A 30 -18.80 9.86 -9.66
N GLN A 31 -17.65 9.19 -9.55
CA GLN A 31 -17.40 8.21 -8.47
C GLN A 31 -16.94 8.87 -7.16
N LYS A 32 -16.57 10.15 -7.18
CA LYS A 32 -16.16 10.94 -6.00
C LYS A 32 -15.09 10.25 -5.16
N LEU A 33 -14.15 9.57 -5.82
CA LEU A 33 -13.07 8.89 -5.11
C LEU A 33 -12.12 9.89 -4.46
N ALA A 34 -11.54 9.49 -3.33
CA ALA A 34 -10.52 10.28 -2.66
C ALA A 34 -9.32 10.50 -3.60
N ALA A 35 -8.66 11.67 -3.49
CA ALA A 35 -7.54 12.03 -4.34
C ALA A 35 -6.42 10.98 -4.35
N ASN A 36 -6.15 10.34 -3.21
CA ASN A 36 -5.15 9.28 -3.13
C ASN A 36 -5.55 8.03 -3.93
N SER A 37 -6.83 7.68 -3.96
CA SER A 37 -7.33 6.54 -4.74
C SER A 37 -7.18 6.80 -6.24
N VAL A 38 -7.58 7.99 -6.71
CA VAL A 38 -7.40 8.36 -8.12
C VAL A 38 -5.92 8.43 -8.50
N ASN A 39 -5.05 8.92 -7.60
CA ASN A 39 -3.60 8.89 -7.82
C ASN A 39 -3.04 7.47 -7.95
N GLN A 40 -3.62 6.48 -7.25
CA GLN A 40 -3.24 5.07 -7.42
C GLN A 40 -3.67 4.55 -8.79
N HIS A 41 -4.87 4.91 -9.27
CA HIS A 41 -5.30 4.58 -10.62
C HIS A 41 -4.38 5.21 -11.68
N ALA A 42 -4.07 6.50 -11.56
CA ALA A 42 -3.14 7.19 -12.45
C ALA A 42 -1.75 6.53 -12.46
N ALA A 43 -1.23 6.15 -11.29
CA ALA A 43 0.05 5.44 -11.20
C ALA A 43 0.00 4.04 -11.85
N SER A 44 -1.10 3.31 -11.70
CA SER A 44 -1.26 1.99 -12.33
C SER A 44 -1.34 2.08 -13.85
N ILE A 45 -2.00 3.12 -14.38
CA ILE A 45 -2.08 3.38 -15.82
C ILE A 45 -0.70 3.78 -16.36
N ALA A 46 0.00 4.71 -15.68
CA ALA A 46 1.36 5.08 -16.06
C ALA A 46 2.31 3.86 -16.08
N TYR A 47 2.23 3.01 -15.06
CA TYR A 47 3.00 1.76 -15.00
C TYR A 47 2.65 0.81 -16.17
N PHE A 48 1.38 0.69 -16.53
CA PHE A 48 0.95 -0.14 -17.65
C PHE A 48 1.55 0.34 -18.98
N PHE A 49 1.56 1.66 -19.22
CA PHE A 49 2.21 2.23 -20.40
C PHE A 49 3.71 1.95 -20.43
N GLU A 50 4.40 2.22 -19.32
CA GLU A 50 5.86 2.13 -19.24
C GLU A 50 6.35 0.67 -19.30
N GLU A 51 5.76 -0.22 -18.51
CA GLU A 51 6.31 -1.57 -18.29
C GLU A 51 5.65 -2.66 -19.14
N VAL A 52 4.41 -2.44 -19.61
CA VAL A 52 3.70 -3.45 -20.42
C VAL A 52 3.70 -3.07 -21.89
N LEU A 53 3.51 -1.79 -22.20
CA LEU A 53 3.47 -1.30 -23.59
C LEU A 53 4.81 -0.73 -24.06
N GLU A 54 5.78 -0.52 -23.17
CA GLU A 54 7.07 0.11 -23.47
C GLU A 54 6.93 1.51 -24.12
N VAL A 55 5.84 2.22 -23.80
CA VAL A 55 5.53 3.56 -24.31
C VAL A 55 5.56 4.56 -23.16
N GLN A 56 6.14 5.74 -23.41
CA GLN A 56 6.15 6.82 -22.43
C GLN A 56 4.72 7.32 -22.16
N PRO A 57 4.25 7.32 -20.89
CA PRO A 57 2.94 7.83 -20.56
C PRO A 57 2.87 9.35 -20.84
N GLY A 58 1.74 9.82 -21.37
CA GLY A 58 1.51 11.25 -21.57
C GLY A 58 1.58 12.02 -20.25
N GLU A 59 2.11 13.26 -20.28
CA GLU A 59 2.32 14.10 -19.08
C GLU A 59 1.06 14.28 -18.24
N ASP A 60 -0.11 14.30 -18.89
CA ASP A 60 -1.40 14.46 -18.24
C ASP A 60 -1.79 13.31 -17.30
N ILE A 61 -1.31 12.09 -17.56
CA ILE A 61 -1.54 10.91 -16.70
C ILE A 61 -0.65 10.99 -15.45
N LEU A 62 0.49 11.69 -15.55
CA LEU A 62 1.46 11.84 -14.46
C LEU A 62 1.05 12.93 -13.45
N ILE A 63 0.06 13.77 -13.76
CA ILE A 63 -0.42 14.81 -12.86
C ILE A 63 -1.09 14.18 -11.65
N ARG A 64 -0.45 14.30 -10.48
CA ARG A 64 -0.99 13.83 -9.21
C ARG A 64 -1.79 14.91 -8.51
N MET A 65 -2.97 14.53 -8.05
CA MET A 65 -3.78 15.38 -7.20
C MET A 65 -3.15 15.54 -5.81
N LYS A 66 -3.26 16.74 -5.25
CA LYS A 66 -2.83 17.00 -3.87
C LYS A 66 -3.72 16.21 -2.91
N THR A 67 -3.07 15.49 -2.00
CA THR A 67 -3.73 14.76 -0.93
C THR A 67 -3.47 15.46 0.39
N ASP A 68 -4.52 15.84 1.10
CA ASP A 68 -4.37 16.39 2.45
C ASP A 68 -3.87 15.28 3.39
N LYS A 69 -2.75 15.57 4.08
CA LYS A 69 -2.23 14.68 5.12
C LYS A 69 -2.88 15.07 6.43
N ALA A 70 -3.86 14.30 6.86
CA ALA A 70 -4.43 14.44 8.19
C ALA A 70 -3.35 14.19 9.25
N LEU A 71 -3.35 15.01 10.31
CA LEU A 71 -2.46 14.80 11.45
C LEU A 71 -2.84 13.48 12.16
N PRO A 72 -1.85 12.67 12.57
CA PRO A 72 -2.13 11.44 13.31
C PRO A 72 -2.90 11.75 14.59
N ARG A 73 -4.10 11.19 14.74
CA ARG A 73 -4.86 11.29 15.98
C ARG A 73 -4.32 10.27 16.98
N VAL A 74 -3.54 10.72 17.95
CA VAL A 74 -2.96 9.85 18.98
C VAL A 74 -3.96 9.68 20.13
N HIS A 75 -4.09 8.44 20.63
CA HIS A 75 -4.92 8.13 21.81
C HIS A 75 -4.15 8.37 23.12
N SER A 76 -4.88 8.66 24.20
CA SER A 76 -4.29 8.74 25.54
C SER A 76 -3.81 7.36 26.00
N LYS A 77 -2.85 7.33 26.93
CA LYS A 77 -2.27 6.07 27.44
C LYS A 77 -3.32 5.17 28.09
N GLU A 78 -4.26 5.77 28.81
CA GLU A 78 -5.35 5.06 29.51
C GLU A 78 -6.26 4.34 28.52
N ARG A 79 -6.57 4.99 27.39
CA ARG A 79 -7.35 4.37 26.31
C ARG A 79 -6.62 3.20 25.67
N ILE A 80 -5.30 3.31 25.50
CA ILE A 80 -4.50 2.23 24.92
C ILE A 80 -4.48 1.01 25.85
N VAL A 81 -4.33 1.22 27.16
CA VAL A 81 -4.41 0.12 28.15
C VAL A 81 -5.76 -0.59 28.06
N LEU A 82 -6.86 0.16 27.96
CA LEU A 82 -8.21 -0.41 27.80
C LEU A 82 -8.34 -1.22 26.51
N ILE A 83 -7.84 -0.69 25.37
CA ILE A 83 -7.85 -1.40 24.08
C ILE A 83 -7.08 -2.72 24.19
N ILE A 84 -5.93 -2.73 24.86
CA ILE A 84 -5.11 -3.94 25.03
C ILE A 84 -5.77 -4.95 25.99
N SER A 85 -6.50 -4.51 27.00
CA SER A 85 -7.12 -5.40 28.00
C SER A 85 -8.50 -5.93 27.61
N THR A 86 -9.19 -5.30 26.66
CA THR A 86 -10.56 -5.66 26.24
C THR A 86 -10.67 -7.04 25.57
N PRO A 87 -9.73 -7.49 24.70
CA PRO A 87 -9.88 -8.78 24.03
C PRO A 87 -9.77 -9.96 24.99
N SER A 88 -10.78 -10.83 24.98
CA SER A 88 -10.77 -12.11 25.72
C SER A 88 -9.80 -13.14 25.12
N ASN A 89 -9.53 -13.05 23.82
CA ASN A 89 -8.60 -13.93 23.12
C ASN A 89 -7.14 -13.50 23.35
N ILE A 90 -6.36 -14.39 23.96
CA ILE A 90 -4.94 -14.16 24.24
C ILE A 90 -4.11 -13.82 22.99
N LYS A 91 -4.44 -14.40 21.82
CA LYS A 91 -3.77 -14.10 20.56
C LYS A 91 -3.94 -12.64 20.17
N HIS A 92 -5.15 -12.10 20.27
CA HIS A 92 -5.43 -10.70 19.93
C HIS A 92 -4.74 -9.75 20.90
N ARG A 93 -4.75 -10.09 22.20
CA ARG A 93 -4.05 -9.31 23.22
C ARG A 93 -2.55 -9.24 22.97
N ILE A 94 -1.91 -10.36 22.63
CA ILE A 94 -0.48 -10.40 22.26
C ILE A 94 -0.21 -9.56 21.02
N ILE A 95 -1.04 -9.66 19.98
CA ILE A 95 -0.89 -8.85 18.76
C ILE A 95 -0.91 -7.35 19.10
N LEU A 96 -1.87 -6.90 19.91
CA LEU A 96 -1.96 -5.49 20.33
C LEU A 96 -0.78 -5.04 21.18
N MET A 97 -0.30 -5.90 22.10
CA MET A 97 0.88 -5.60 22.91
C MET A 97 2.14 -5.48 22.06
N LEU A 98 2.32 -6.36 21.06
CA LEU A 98 3.48 -6.35 20.19
C LEU A 98 3.46 -5.18 19.20
N THR A 99 2.31 -4.86 18.61
CA THR A 99 2.18 -3.68 17.73
C THR A 99 2.43 -2.38 18.50
N TYR A 100 1.87 -2.25 19.71
CA TYR A 100 2.05 -1.04 20.52
C TYR A 100 3.44 -0.95 21.16
N GLY A 101 3.91 -2.02 21.80
CA GLY A 101 5.15 -2.04 22.58
C GLY A 101 6.41 -2.12 21.73
N CYS A 102 6.36 -2.84 20.60
CA CYS A 102 7.52 -3.01 19.71
C CYS A 102 7.38 -2.23 18.40
N GLY A 103 6.26 -1.52 18.18
CA GLY A 103 6.03 -0.73 16.96
C GLY A 103 5.87 -1.58 15.70
N LEU A 104 5.52 -2.87 15.84
CA LEU A 104 5.41 -3.78 14.70
C LEU A 104 4.22 -3.43 13.82
N ARG A 105 4.40 -3.54 12.50
CA ARG A 105 3.31 -3.46 11.53
C ARG A 105 2.51 -4.75 11.55
N LEU A 106 1.23 -4.70 11.15
CA LEU A 106 0.35 -5.86 11.13
C LEU A 106 0.96 -7.06 10.36
N GLY A 107 1.53 -6.82 9.19
CA GLY A 107 2.20 -7.87 8.40
C GLY A 107 3.46 -8.44 9.06
N GLU A 108 4.17 -7.65 9.87
CA GLU A 108 5.35 -8.11 10.61
C GLU A 108 4.93 -9.01 11.78
N VAL A 109 3.86 -8.63 12.51
CA VAL A 109 3.30 -9.46 13.60
C VAL A 109 2.73 -10.77 13.05
N GLN A 110 2.02 -10.71 11.91
CA GLN A 110 1.45 -11.91 11.29
C GLN A 110 2.53 -12.90 10.84
N ALA A 111 3.69 -12.41 10.40
CA ALA A 111 4.82 -13.24 9.97
C ALA A 111 5.76 -13.65 11.12
N LEU A 112 5.48 -13.21 12.36
CA LEU A 112 6.30 -13.55 13.52
C LEU A 112 6.11 -15.03 13.87
N LYS A 113 7.22 -15.69 14.19
CA LYS A 113 7.25 -17.09 14.59
C LYS A 113 7.89 -17.20 15.98
N PRO A 114 7.63 -18.28 16.74
CA PRO A 114 8.27 -18.49 18.03
C PRO A 114 9.80 -18.45 17.96
N GLU A 115 10.40 -18.98 16.89
CA GLU A 115 11.86 -18.95 16.62
C GLU A 115 12.46 -17.55 16.46
N HIS A 116 11.62 -16.52 16.29
CA HIS A 116 12.05 -15.13 16.16
C HIS A 116 12.04 -14.38 17.51
N VAL A 117 11.62 -15.04 18.60
CA VAL A 117 11.47 -14.43 19.92
C VAL A 117 12.60 -14.91 20.81
N ASP A 118 13.57 -14.05 21.09
CA ASP A 118 14.60 -14.29 22.08
C ASP A 118 14.16 -13.67 23.41
N ILE A 119 13.65 -14.50 24.30
CA ILE A 119 13.13 -14.07 25.62
C ILE A 119 14.27 -13.63 26.53
N GLU A 120 15.42 -14.30 26.48
CA GLU A 120 16.57 -14.00 27.33
C GLU A 120 17.14 -12.62 27.00
N ARG A 121 17.32 -12.34 25.71
CA ARG A 121 17.82 -11.04 25.24
C ARG A 121 16.73 -9.99 25.13
N ARG A 122 15.45 -10.38 25.25
CA ARG A 122 14.26 -9.53 25.03
C ARG A 122 14.26 -8.89 23.64
N VAL A 123 14.61 -9.68 22.62
CA VAL A 123 14.73 -9.23 21.22
C VAL A 123 13.74 -9.99 20.34
N LEU A 124 13.16 -9.26 19.37
CA LEU A 124 12.32 -9.82 18.31
C LEU A 124 13.03 -9.68 16.96
N TRP A 125 13.14 -10.78 16.22
CA TRP A 125 13.74 -10.78 14.89
C TRP A 125 12.68 -10.68 13.79
N ILE A 126 12.68 -9.56 13.05
CA ILE A 126 11.72 -9.31 11.97
C ILE A 126 12.40 -9.59 10.63
N ARG A 127 12.18 -10.78 10.05
CA ARG A 127 12.81 -11.17 8.78
C ARG A 127 12.26 -10.43 7.54
N LYS A 128 11.03 -9.90 7.60
CA LYS A 128 10.35 -9.24 6.48
C LYS A 128 10.05 -7.76 6.76
N GLY A 129 11.03 -7.02 7.28
CA GLY A 129 10.95 -5.56 7.35
C GLY A 129 11.02 -4.92 5.96
N LYS A 130 10.33 -3.79 5.77
CA LYS A 130 10.40 -3.01 4.52
C LYS A 130 11.88 -2.74 4.15
N GLY A 131 12.29 -3.12 2.94
CA GLY A 131 13.64 -2.92 2.42
C GLY A 131 14.52 -4.16 2.26
N LYS A 132 14.00 -5.39 2.45
CA LYS A 132 14.79 -6.64 2.36
C LYS A 132 16.11 -6.58 3.13
N LYS A 133 16.19 -5.80 4.22
CA LYS A 133 17.30 -5.91 5.15
C LYS A 133 17.16 -7.25 5.85
N ARG A 134 17.91 -8.22 5.35
CA ARG A 134 18.27 -9.40 6.13
C ARG A 134 18.86 -8.87 7.45
N PRO A 135 18.48 -9.43 8.60
CA PRO A 135 19.30 -9.26 9.79
C PRO A 135 20.55 -10.10 9.54
N ASP A 136 21.54 -9.52 8.87
CA ASP A 136 22.84 -10.15 8.68
C ASP A 136 23.54 -10.17 10.03
N GLY A 137 23.96 -11.37 10.46
CA GLY A 137 25.04 -11.50 11.43
C GLY A 137 24.68 -12.13 12.77
N TYR A 138 24.12 -13.34 12.79
CA TYR A 138 24.59 -14.39 13.69
C TYR A 138 24.47 -15.74 12.97
N ALA A 139 25.63 -16.41 12.86
CA ALA A 139 25.75 -17.84 12.59
C ALA A 139 25.15 -18.66 13.73
#